data_AF-A0A679HL04-F1
#
_entry.id   AF-A0A679HL04-F1
#
_cell.length_a   1.000
_cell.length_b   1.000
_cell.length_c   1.000
_cell.angle_alpha   90.00
_cell.angle_beta   90.00
_cell.angle_gamma   90.00
#
_symmetry.space_group_name_H-M   'P 1'
#
loop_
_entity.id
_entity.type
_entity.pdbx_description
1 polymer ?
#
loop_
_entity_poly.entity_id
_entity_poly.type
_entity_poly.pdbx_seq_one_letter_code
_entity_poly.pdbx_strand_id
1 'polypeptide(L)'
;MYNCADDSYLIDGGKANPYYNGNMMQYLESRPDYFKDLVEVIRLSGMEDVFEDEQITFFAPTDWSIRGSFNYLNRIWYRMGHDSIKSFSQIKPEVWREMLSMYIVKDKYLLKDIPQIDTTAIAAYPGQAFLSYGQQPMNMGVVYYDANNVKYAGARQIIYSYVYDFTIGDMKNAYVATSDIQPTNGVVHVLRLTDHAFGFEPYLFATKAINATIETEPDN
;
A
#
# COMPACT_ATOMS: atom_id res chain seq x y z
N MET A 1 5.44 42.20 -27.82
CA MET A 1 6.02 40.84 -27.92
C MET A 1 7.05 40.72 -26.82
N TYR A 2 6.70 40.10 -25.70
CA TYR A 2 7.62 39.81 -24.61
C TYR A 2 7.80 38.29 -24.58
N ASN A 3 9.01 37.87 -24.89
CA ASN A 3 9.44 36.48 -24.95
C ASN A 3 9.64 36.01 -23.50
N CYS A 4 8.84 35.05 -23.04
CA CYS A 4 9.00 34.44 -21.73
C CYS A 4 9.81 33.14 -21.93
N ALA A 5 11.13 33.26 -21.90
CA ALA A 5 12.05 32.13 -21.83
C ALA A 5 12.66 32.12 -20.43
N ASP A 6 11.85 31.74 -19.44
CA ASP A 6 12.30 31.55 -18.07
C ASP A 6 11.80 30.17 -17.60
N ASP A 7 12.62 29.15 -17.84
CA ASP A 7 12.40 27.75 -17.42
C ASP A 7 12.63 27.54 -15.91
N SER A 8 12.67 28.63 -15.13
CA SER A 8 12.94 28.65 -13.69
C SER A 8 11.80 28.09 -12.82
N TYR A 9 10.68 27.66 -13.40
CA TYR A 9 9.57 27.02 -12.68
C TYR A 9 9.66 25.48 -12.66
N LEU A 10 10.64 24.88 -13.32
CA LEU A 10 11.01 23.48 -13.09
C LEU A 10 11.74 23.39 -11.75
N ILE A 11 10.97 23.43 -10.67
CA ILE A 11 11.43 23.08 -9.33
C ILE A 11 11.68 21.57 -9.36
N ASP A 12 12.85 21.19 -9.86
CA ASP A 12 13.47 19.89 -9.60
C ASP A 12 13.65 19.81 -8.09
N GLY A 13 12.86 18.96 -7.43
CA GLY A 13 12.77 18.83 -5.98
C GLY A 13 14.01 18.22 -5.34
N GLY A 14 15.22 18.62 -5.79
CA GLY A 14 16.49 18.12 -5.36
C GLY A 14 16.71 16.64 -5.69
N LYS A 15 17.97 16.24 -5.85
CA LYS A 15 18.34 14.82 -5.86
C LYS A 15 18.17 14.26 -4.44
N ALA A 16 16.95 13.84 -4.09
CA ALA A 16 16.75 12.99 -2.92
C ALA A 16 17.57 11.71 -3.14
N ASN A 17 18.43 11.34 -2.19
CA ASN A 17 19.12 10.05 -2.24
C ASN A 17 18.07 8.96 -1.97
N PRO A 18 17.75 8.10 -2.95
CA PRO A 18 16.73 7.08 -2.75
C PRO A 18 17.23 5.95 -1.84
N TYR A 19 18.55 5.78 -1.69
CA TYR A 19 19.13 4.63 -1.01
C TYR A 19 19.10 4.79 0.51
N TYR A 20 18.67 3.74 1.20
CA TYR A 20 18.74 3.59 2.64
C TYR A 20 19.78 2.51 2.99
N ASN A 21 20.70 2.82 3.91
CA ASN A 21 21.77 1.91 4.31
C ASN A 21 21.29 0.96 5.42
N GLY A 22 20.40 0.03 5.05
CA GLY A 22 19.83 -1.00 5.90
C GLY A 22 18.73 -1.76 5.15
N ASN A 23 18.21 -2.84 5.73
CA ASN A 23 17.14 -3.63 5.13
C ASN A 23 15.76 -2.94 5.29
N MET A 24 14.72 -3.54 4.70
CA MET A 24 13.35 -3.02 4.71
C MET A 24 12.86 -2.79 6.13
N MET A 25 13.08 -3.77 7.01
CA MET A 25 12.62 -3.71 8.39
C MET A 25 13.28 -2.53 9.13
N GLN A 26 14.60 -2.38 9.02
CA GLN A 26 15.36 -1.26 9.60
C GLN A 26 14.88 0.10 9.08
N TYR A 27 14.56 0.20 7.78
CA TYR A 27 13.99 1.43 7.22
C TYR A 27 12.67 1.78 7.89
N LEU A 28 11.74 0.83 8.00
CA LEU A 28 10.43 1.05 8.62
C LEU A 28 10.58 1.44 10.10
N GLU A 29 11.45 0.76 10.84
CA GLU A 29 11.74 1.08 12.24
C GLU A 29 12.37 2.47 12.43
N SER A 30 13.13 2.95 11.45
CA SER A 30 13.72 4.28 11.50
C SER A 30 12.71 5.43 11.36
N ARG A 31 11.46 5.12 10.94
CA ARG A 31 10.37 6.08 10.71
C ARG A 31 9.13 5.74 11.55
N PRO A 32 9.23 5.75 12.90
CA PRO A 32 8.10 5.47 13.78
C PRO A 32 7.01 6.54 13.73
N ASP A 33 7.28 7.69 13.09
CA ASP A 33 6.30 8.72 12.77
C ASP A 33 5.26 8.26 11.74
N TYR A 34 5.61 7.28 10.89
CA TYR A 34 4.74 6.72 9.87
C TYR A 34 4.41 5.24 10.04
N PHE A 35 5.30 4.45 10.63
CA PHE A 35 5.27 2.99 10.55
C PHE A 35 5.37 2.28 11.90
N LYS A 36 5.11 2.94 13.02
CA LYS A 36 5.20 2.29 14.34
C LYS A 36 4.20 1.12 14.43
N ASP A 37 2.95 1.35 14.05
CA ASP A 37 1.91 0.33 14.05
C ASP A 37 2.15 -0.70 12.93
N LEU A 38 2.68 -0.26 11.79
CA LEU A 38 3.05 -1.16 10.70
C LEU A 38 4.12 -2.18 11.14
N VAL A 39 5.17 -1.72 11.82
CA VAL A 39 6.23 -2.58 12.38
C VAL A 39 5.63 -3.61 13.34
N GLU A 40 4.71 -3.19 14.22
CA GLU A 40 3.99 -4.11 15.10
C GLU A 40 3.17 -5.15 14.32
N VAL A 41 2.46 -4.73 13.27
CA VAL A 41 1.68 -5.64 12.41
C VAL A 41 2.58 -6.64 11.67
N ILE A 42 3.74 -6.22 11.16
CA ILE A 42 4.72 -7.12 10.52
C ILE A 42 5.15 -8.21 11.51
N ARG A 43 5.49 -7.83 12.75
CA ARG A 43 5.85 -8.76 13.83
C ARG A 43 4.73 -9.73 14.17
N LEU A 44 3.53 -9.20 14.42
CA LEU A 44 2.34 -10.00 14.74
C LEU A 44 1.98 -10.98 13.63
N SER A 45 2.26 -10.66 12.37
CA SER A 45 2.01 -11.53 11.22
C SER A 45 3.04 -12.65 11.03
N GLY A 46 4.15 -12.62 11.76
CA GLY A 46 5.28 -13.53 11.58
C GLY A 46 5.92 -13.41 10.19
N MET A 47 6.03 -12.18 9.67
CA MET A 47 6.60 -11.89 8.35
C MET A 47 7.95 -11.16 8.43
N GLU A 48 8.57 -11.04 9.61
CA GLU A 48 9.86 -10.33 9.79
C GLU A 48 10.93 -10.78 8.78
N ASP A 49 11.14 -12.09 8.62
CA ASP A 49 12.10 -12.66 7.66
C ASP A 49 11.87 -12.17 6.21
N VAL A 50 10.60 -11.96 5.81
CA VAL A 50 10.27 -11.42 4.47
C VAL A 50 10.79 -9.99 4.31
N PHE A 51 10.70 -9.18 5.37
CA PHE A 51 11.16 -7.79 5.37
C PHE A 51 12.67 -7.67 5.65
N GLU A 52 13.28 -8.63 6.32
CA GLU A 52 14.71 -8.59 6.62
C GLU A 52 15.56 -9.15 5.48
N ASP A 53 15.11 -10.21 4.81
CA ASP A 53 15.95 -11.02 3.91
C ASP A 53 15.48 -11.06 2.45
N GLU A 54 14.17 -11.08 2.18
CA GLU A 54 13.68 -11.26 0.81
C GLU A 54 13.83 -9.99 -0.04
N GLN A 55 14.00 -10.17 -1.36
CA GLN A 55 13.95 -9.05 -2.31
C GLN A 55 12.51 -8.71 -2.68
N ILE A 56 11.99 -7.60 -2.17
CA ILE A 56 10.58 -7.21 -2.35
C ILE A 56 10.37 -5.76 -2.77
N THR A 57 9.23 -5.52 -3.42
CA THR A 57 8.60 -4.21 -3.59
C THR A 57 7.47 -4.11 -2.59
N PHE A 58 7.58 -3.15 -1.66
CA PHE A 58 6.62 -2.99 -0.59
C PHE A 58 5.83 -1.68 -0.71
N PHE A 59 4.51 -1.80 -0.83
CA PHE A 59 3.59 -0.69 -0.82
C PHE A 59 3.17 -0.36 0.61
N ALA A 60 4.04 0.34 1.35
CA ALA A 60 3.89 0.54 2.79
C ALA A 60 2.61 1.32 3.14
N PRO A 61 1.60 0.69 3.77
CA PRO A 61 0.51 1.43 4.38
C PRO A 61 1.03 2.16 5.61
N THR A 62 0.46 3.31 5.91
CA THR A 62 0.86 4.08 7.11
C THR A 62 0.06 3.65 8.33
N ASP A 63 0.54 4.04 9.52
CA ASP A 63 -0.17 3.84 10.79
C ASP A 63 -1.62 4.37 10.74
N TRP A 64 -1.89 5.45 10.02
CA TRP A 64 -3.25 5.99 9.85
C TRP A 64 -4.18 5.03 9.12
N SER A 65 -3.69 4.36 8.08
CA SER A 65 -4.47 3.36 7.33
C SER A 65 -4.79 2.15 8.20
N ILE A 66 -3.84 1.70 9.02
CA ILE A 66 -4.00 0.57 9.96
C ILE A 66 -5.01 0.93 11.06
N ARG A 67 -4.80 2.06 11.75
CA ARG A 67 -5.71 2.56 12.79
C ARG A 67 -7.11 2.81 12.25
N GLY A 68 -7.23 3.32 11.02
CA GLY A 68 -8.50 3.54 10.35
C GLY A 68 -9.31 2.25 10.21
N SER A 69 -8.69 1.19 9.67
CA SER A 69 -9.34 -0.12 9.54
C SER A 69 -9.61 -0.78 10.89
N PHE A 70 -8.70 -0.66 11.86
CA PHE A 70 -8.89 -1.18 13.22
C PHE A 70 -10.05 -0.49 13.95
N ASN A 71 -10.18 0.83 13.83
CA ASN A 71 -11.31 1.58 14.38
C ASN A 71 -12.64 1.18 13.72
N TYR A 72 -12.62 0.94 12.41
CA TYR A 72 -13.79 0.45 11.69
C TYR A 72 -14.21 -0.95 12.20
N LEU A 73 -13.26 -1.87 12.37
CA LEU A 73 -13.50 -3.18 12.98
C LEU A 73 -14.13 -3.03 14.37
N ASN A 74 -13.53 -2.22 15.25
CA ASN A 74 -14.06 -1.98 16.59
C ASN A 74 -15.50 -1.44 16.58
N ARG A 75 -15.86 -0.60 15.60
CA ARG A 75 -17.23 -0.10 15.44
C ARG A 75 -18.21 -1.21 15.08
N ILE A 76 -17.82 -2.14 14.21
CA ILE A 76 -18.67 -3.31 13.87
C ILE A 76 -18.78 -4.23 15.08
N TRP A 77 -17.65 -4.55 15.71
CA TRP A 77 -17.56 -5.43 16.88
C TRP A 77 -18.45 -4.95 18.04
N TYR A 78 -18.43 -3.64 18.33
CA TYR A 78 -19.31 -3.04 19.33
C TYR A 78 -20.80 -3.15 18.96
N ARG A 79 -21.15 -2.99 17.68
CA ARG A 79 -22.54 -3.13 17.20
C ARG A 79 -23.05 -4.57 17.29
N MET A 80 -22.15 -5.55 17.33
CA MET A 80 -22.47 -6.95 17.59
C MET A 80 -22.66 -7.26 19.08
N GLY A 81 -22.48 -6.27 19.97
CA GLY A 81 -22.68 -6.42 21.42
C GLY A 81 -21.42 -6.81 22.20
N HIS A 82 -20.25 -6.76 21.57
CA HIS A 82 -18.98 -7.10 22.22
C HIS A 82 -18.23 -5.86 22.74
N ASP A 83 -17.38 -6.06 23.75
CA ASP A 83 -16.46 -5.03 24.23
C ASP A 83 -15.35 -4.73 23.20
N SER A 84 -14.83 -3.49 23.22
CA SER A 84 -13.83 -3.08 22.22
C SER A 84 -12.53 -3.89 22.31
N ILE A 85 -11.98 -4.21 21.15
CA ILE A 85 -10.64 -4.74 20.96
C ILE A 85 -9.63 -3.61 21.25
N LYS A 86 -8.76 -3.81 22.24
CA LYS A 86 -7.84 -2.78 22.76
C LYS A 86 -6.43 -2.86 22.19
N SER A 87 -6.03 -4.02 21.65
CA SER A 87 -4.69 -4.28 21.14
C SER A 87 -4.73 -5.01 19.79
N PHE A 88 -3.76 -4.73 18.91
CA PHE A 88 -3.59 -5.48 17.65
C PHE A 88 -3.29 -6.95 17.89
N SER A 89 -2.65 -7.29 19.00
CA SER A 89 -2.36 -8.67 19.40
C SER A 89 -3.59 -9.53 19.69
N GLN A 90 -4.77 -8.92 19.83
CA GLN A 90 -6.04 -9.66 19.99
C GLN A 90 -6.61 -10.14 18.65
N ILE A 91 -6.10 -9.63 17.52
CA ILE A 91 -6.43 -10.12 16.18
C ILE A 91 -5.45 -11.24 15.84
N LYS A 92 -5.97 -12.36 15.32
CA LYS A 92 -5.14 -13.53 15.03
C LYS A 92 -4.04 -13.21 13.99
N PRO A 93 -2.79 -13.69 14.19
CA PRO A 93 -1.65 -13.46 13.29
C PRO A 93 -1.93 -13.65 11.79
N GLU A 94 -2.70 -14.68 11.44
CA GLU A 94 -3.02 -15.02 10.04
C GLU A 94 -3.81 -13.92 9.33
N VAL A 95 -4.64 -13.14 10.04
CA VAL A 95 -5.38 -12.02 9.47
C VAL A 95 -4.42 -10.90 9.10
N TRP A 96 -3.48 -10.59 9.98
CA TRP A 96 -2.42 -9.61 9.71
C TRP A 96 -1.56 -10.05 8.53
N ARG A 97 -1.15 -11.33 8.52
CA ARG A 97 -0.38 -11.92 7.42
C ARG A 97 -1.09 -11.83 6.09
N GLU A 98 -2.36 -12.21 6.03
CA GLU A 98 -3.15 -12.18 4.81
C GLU A 98 -3.26 -10.75 4.25
N MET A 99 -3.60 -9.79 5.11
CA MET A 99 -3.78 -8.39 4.71
C MET A 99 -2.46 -7.74 4.29
N LEU A 100 -1.41 -7.95 5.07
CA LEU A 100 -0.08 -7.40 4.80
C LEU A 100 0.51 -7.97 3.50
N SER A 101 0.27 -9.25 3.23
CA SER A 101 0.72 -9.92 2.01
C SER A 101 0.18 -9.28 0.73
N MET A 102 -0.94 -8.55 0.79
CA MET A 102 -1.48 -7.78 -0.34
C MET A 102 -0.56 -6.62 -0.77
N TYR A 103 0.24 -6.10 0.15
CA TYR A 103 1.12 -4.94 -0.05
C TYR A 103 2.52 -5.29 -0.55
N ILE A 104 2.81 -6.58 -0.68
CA ILE A 104 4.13 -7.08 -1.02
C ILE A 104 4.07 -7.69 -2.42
N VAL A 105 4.99 -7.26 -3.28
CA VAL A 105 5.25 -7.88 -4.57
C VAL A 105 6.70 -8.39 -4.55
N LYS A 106 6.92 -9.61 -5.03
CA LYS A 106 8.28 -10.17 -5.15
C LYS A 106 9.07 -9.39 -6.20
N ASP A 107 10.39 -9.34 -6.03
CA ASP A 107 11.31 -8.58 -6.87
C ASP A 107 11.18 -7.06 -6.70
N LYS A 108 12.12 -6.34 -7.30
CA LYS A 108 12.26 -4.88 -7.17
C LYS A 108 11.69 -4.16 -8.40
N TYR A 109 10.67 -3.33 -8.16
CA TYR A 109 10.02 -2.49 -9.18
C TYR A 109 10.10 -1.02 -8.76
N LEU A 110 10.95 -0.26 -9.44
CA LEU A 110 11.02 1.19 -9.29
C LEU A 110 9.95 1.86 -10.15
N LEU A 111 9.70 3.15 -9.94
CA LEU A 111 8.74 3.93 -10.73
C LEU A 111 8.96 3.76 -12.24
N LYS A 112 10.22 3.73 -12.67
CA LYS A 112 10.60 3.55 -14.09
C LYS A 112 10.24 2.18 -14.68
N ASP A 113 10.03 1.18 -13.84
CA ASP A 113 9.75 -0.21 -14.25
C ASP A 113 8.23 -0.46 -14.33
N ILE A 114 7.41 0.47 -13.82
CA ILE A 114 5.96 0.36 -13.76
C ILE A 114 5.32 1.06 -14.98
N PRO A 115 4.46 0.38 -15.75
CA PRO A 115 3.84 0.97 -16.93
C PRO A 115 2.78 2.02 -16.58
N GLN A 116 2.42 2.83 -17.59
CA GLN A 116 1.37 3.83 -17.43
C GLN A 116 0.00 3.19 -17.20
N ILE A 117 -0.80 3.84 -16.34
CA ILE A 117 -2.23 3.60 -16.20
C ILE A 117 -3.03 4.90 -16.39
N ASP A 118 -4.14 4.80 -17.09
CA ASP A 118 -5.15 5.85 -17.20
C ASP A 118 -6.52 5.22 -16.91
N THR A 119 -7.09 5.49 -15.74
CA THR A 119 -8.36 4.91 -15.31
C THR A 119 -9.55 5.37 -16.15
N THR A 120 -9.40 6.44 -16.94
CA THR A 120 -10.41 6.92 -17.90
C THR A 120 -10.21 6.34 -19.30
N ALA A 121 -9.05 5.73 -19.57
CA ALA A 121 -8.67 5.13 -20.84
C ALA A 121 -7.98 3.77 -20.62
N ILE A 122 -8.56 2.93 -19.75
CA ILE A 122 -7.93 1.70 -19.25
C ILE A 122 -7.57 0.70 -20.37
N ALA A 123 -8.34 0.69 -21.47
CA ALA A 123 -8.07 -0.16 -22.62
C ALA A 123 -6.76 0.19 -23.35
N ALA A 124 -6.34 1.47 -23.31
CA ALA A 124 -5.09 1.94 -23.90
C ALA A 124 -3.92 1.91 -22.91
N TYR A 125 -4.20 2.22 -21.63
CA TYR A 125 -3.20 2.30 -20.56
C TYR A 125 -3.70 1.52 -19.33
N PRO A 126 -3.56 0.17 -19.34
CA PRO A 126 -4.12 -0.68 -18.29
C PRO A 126 -3.27 -0.80 -17.02
N GLY A 127 -2.09 -0.17 -16.98
CA GLY A 127 -1.06 -0.55 -16.00
C GLY A 127 -0.60 -1.99 -16.25
N GLN A 128 -0.25 -2.71 -15.19
CA GLN A 128 0.15 -4.11 -15.27
C GLN A 128 -0.37 -4.91 -14.08
N ALA A 129 -0.87 -6.10 -14.39
CA ALA A 129 -1.34 -7.06 -13.40
C ALA A 129 -0.18 -7.82 -12.76
N PHE A 130 -0.28 -8.04 -11.45
CA PHE A 130 0.68 -8.81 -10.67
C PHE A 130 -0.07 -9.66 -9.64
N LEU A 131 0.63 -10.67 -9.11
CA LEU A 131 0.20 -11.36 -7.90
C LEU A 131 0.97 -10.77 -6.72
N SER A 132 0.24 -10.41 -5.66
CA SER A 132 0.86 -10.09 -4.39
C SER A 132 1.50 -11.35 -3.77
N TYR A 133 2.26 -11.16 -2.69
CA TYR A 133 2.85 -12.26 -1.93
C TYR A 133 1.77 -13.28 -1.48
N GLY A 134 0.57 -12.77 -1.14
CA GLY A 134 -0.60 -13.56 -0.77
C GLY A 134 -1.39 -14.14 -1.95
N GLN A 135 -0.81 -14.15 -3.15
CA GLN A 135 -1.43 -14.62 -4.39
C GLN A 135 -2.73 -13.87 -4.75
N GLN A 136 -2.92 -12.66 -4.22
CA GLN A 136 -4.05 -11.81 -4.59
C GLN A 136 -3.75 -11.10 -5.91
N PRO A 137 -4.68 -11.04 -6.86
CA PRO A 137 -4.50 -10.25 -8.06
C PRO A 137 -4.51 -8.76 -7.75
N MET A 138 -3.46 -8.08 -8.19
CA MET A 138 -3.22 -6.65 -7.99
C MET A 138 -2.90 -5.98 -9.32
N ASN A 139 -2.98 -4.67 -9.38
CA ASN A 139 -2.51 -3.87 -10.50
C ASN A 139 -1.51 -2.80 -10.00
N MET A 140 -0.41 -2.63 -10.72
CA MET A 140 0.52 -1.52 -10.56
C MET A 140 0.47 -0.65 -11.81
N GLY A 141 0.40 0.66 -11.62
CA GLY A 141 0.48 1.60 -12.73
C GLY A 141 1.04 2.94 -12.30
N VAL A 142 1.47 3.73 -13.29
CA VAL A 142 1.87 5.12 -13.09
C VAL A 142 0.85 6.02 -13.76
N VAL A 143 0.20 6.87 -12.98
CA VAL A 143 -0.65 7.95 -13.48
C VAL A 143 0.25 9.09 -13.94
N TYR A 144 0.03 9.54 -15.16
CA TYR A 144 0.71 10.70 -15.74
C TYR A 144 -0.27 11.85 -15.72
N TYR A 145 -0.03 12.86 -14.89
CA TYR A 145 -0.92 14.02 -14.82
C TYR A 145 -0.76 14.91 -16.04
N ASP A 146 -1.76 15.73 -16.32
CA ASP A 146 -1.68 16.76 -17.35
C ASP A 146 -0.95 18.00 -16.81
N ALA A 147 -0.22 18.70 -17.66
CA ALA A 147 0.40 19.98 -17.31
C ALA A 147 0.31 20.94 -18.47
N ASN A 148 0.02 22.21 -18.20
CA ASN A 148 -0.08 23.26 -19.21
C ASN A 148 -1.00 22.88 -20.40
N ASN A 149 -2.11 22.18 -20.12
CA ASN A 149 -3.05 21.62 -21.12
C ASN A 149 -2.46 20.58 -22.08
N VAL A 150 -1.28 20.04 -21.77
CA VAL A 150 -0.67 18.92 -22.51
C VAL A 150 -0.92 17.63 -21.75
N LYS A 151 -1.55 16.67 -22.43
CA LYS A 151 -1.89 15.38 -21.84
C LYS A 151 -0.62 14.63 -21.42
N TYR A 152 -0.62 14.08 -20.20
CA TYR A 152 0.49 13.26 -19.67
C TYR A 152 1.85 13.97 -19.50
N ALA A 153 1.88 15.31 -19.52
CA ALA A 153 3.12 16.10 -19.42
C ALA A 153 3.48 16.52 -17.98
N GLY A 154 2.66 16.18 -17.01
CA GLY A 154 2.79 16.58 -15.61
C GLY A 154 3.51 15.55 -14.74
N ALA A 155 3.27 15.68 -13.43
CA ALA A 155 3.84 14.78 -12.43
C ALA A 155 3.43 13.32 -12.68
N ARG A 156 4.28 12.40 -12.20
CA ARG A 156 4.03 10.96 -12.24
C ARG A 156 3.74 10.48 -10.83
N GLN A 157 2.71 9.66 -10.67
CA GLN A 157 2.37 9.06 -9.40
C GLN A 157 2.05 7.58 -9.57
N ILE A 158 2.69 6.73 -8.75
CA ILE A 158 2.35 5.31 -8.73
C ILE A 158 0.99 5.14 -8.07
N ILE A 159 0.18 4.26 -8.65
CA ILE A 159 -1.06 3.74 -8.07
C ILE A 159 -0.89 2.23 -7.96
N TYR A 160 -1.25 1.70 -6.79
CA TYR A 160 -1.28 0.28 -6.52
C TYR A 160 -2.70 -0.10 -6.14
N SER A 161 -3.25 -1.10 -6.82
CA SER A 161 -4.68 -1.32 -6.80
C SER A 161 -5.02 -2.77 -6.51
N TYR A 162 -5.93 -2.96 -5.56
CA TYR A 162 -6.61 -4.23 -5.37
C TYR A 162 -7.67 -4.38 -6.46
N VAL A 163 -7.70 -5.54 -7.13
CA VAL A 163 -8.56 -5.74 -8.30
C VAL A 163 -9.77 -6.59 -7.91
N TYR A 164 -10.98 -6.07 -8.10
CA TYR A 164 -12.21 -6.87 -7.99
C TYR A 164 -12.47 -7.63 -9.29
N ASP A 165 -12.30 -6.96 -10.43
CA ASP A 165 -12.51 -7.54 -11.76
C ASP A 165 -11.66 -6.85 -12.83
N PHE A 166 -10.71 -7.59 -13.43
CA PHE A 166 -9.87 -7.09 -14.51
C PHE A 166 -10.64 -6.80 -15.80
N THR A 167 -11.76 -7.49 -16.05
CA THR A 167 -12.48 -7.42 -17.33
C THR A 167 -13.17 -6.08 -17.52
N ILE A 168 -13.63 -5.49 -16.42
CA ILE A 168 -14.30 -4.19 -16.38
C ILE A 168 -13.45 -3.09 -15.73
N GLY A 169 -12.23 -3.42 -15.30
CA GLY A 169 -11.31 -2.48 -14.65
C GLY A 169 -11.80 -2.01 -13.28
N ASP A 170 -12.57 -2.84 -12.56
CA ASP A 170 -13.04 -2.52 -11.23
C ASP A 170 -11.92 -2.77 -10.21
N MET A 171 -11.38 -1.68 -9.66
CA MET A 171 -10.21 -1.70 -8.80
C MET A 171 -10.33 -0.70 -7.66
N LYS A 172 -9.87 -1.11 -6.48
CA LYS A 172 -9.65 -0.22 -5.34
C LYS A 172 -8.24 0.34 -5.37
N ASN A 173 -8.14 1.61 -5.76
CA ASN A 173 -6.87 2.30 -5.93
C ASN A 173 -6.28 2.81 -4.62
N ALA A 174 -4.96 2.64 -4.45
CA ALA A 174 -4.15 3.29 -3.44
C ALA A 174 -3.03 4.10 -4.10
N TYR A 175 -3.02 5.41 -3.86
CA TYR A 175 -2.01 6.29 -4.43
C TYR A 175 -0.73 6.29 -3.58
N VAL A 176 0.43 6.32 -4.22
CA VAL A 176 1.73 6.43 -3.56
C VAL A 176 2.08 7.90 -3.32
N ALA A 177 2.41 8.26 -2.08
CA ALA A 177 2.84 9.61 -1.70
C ALA A 177 4.37 9.79 -1.76
N THR A 178 5.13 8.73 -1.53
CA THR A 178 6.60 8.74 -1.64
C THR A 178 7.05 7.45 -2.29
N SER A 179 7.84 7.54 -3.35
CA SER A 179 8.24 6.39 -4.17
C SER A 179 9.75 6.19 -4.18
N ASP A 180 10.18 5.01 -4.62
CA ASP A 180 11.57 4.66 -4.91
C ASP A 180 12.54 4.79 -3.73
N ILE A 181 12.08 4.64 -2.49
CA ILE A 181 12.98 4.49 -1.33
C ILE A 181 13.57 3.08 -1.40
N GLN A 182 14.89 2.94 -1.34
CA GLN A 182 15.59 1.71 -1.64
C GLN A 182 16.44 1.24 -0.46
N PRO A 183 15.86 0.45 0.46
CA PRO A 183 16.60 -0.40 1.38
C PRO A 183 17.43 -1.46 0.61
N THR A 184 18.37 -2.11 1.30
CA THR A 184 19.33 -3.04 0.68
C THR A 184 18.68 -4.26 0.03
N ASN A 185 17.50 -4.67 0.51
CA ASN A 185 16.74 -5.82 0.01
C ASN A 185 15.48 -5.41 -0.76
N GLY A 186 15.38 -4.21 -1.33
CA GLY A 186 14.21 -3.92 -2.17
C GLY A 186 13.89 -2.46 -2.43
N VAL A 187 12.59 -2.17 -2.45
CA VAL A 187 12.04 -0.82 -2.60
C VAL A 187 10.77 -0.64 -1.77
N VAL A 188 10.61 0.54 -1.19
CA VAL A 188 9.39 1.00 -0.52
C VAL A 188 8.72 2.09 -1.36
N HIS A 189 7.42 1.89 -1.60
CA HIS A 189 6.49 2.90 -2.07
C HIS A 189 5.49 3.19 -0.96
N VAL A 190 5.60 4.35 -0.32
CA VAL A 190 4.74 4.73 0.80
C VAL A 190 3.37 5.17 0.29
N LEU A 191 2.31 4.50 0.74
CA LEU A 191 0.93 4.82 0.39
C LEU A 191 0.47 6.12 1.03
N ARG A 192 -0.41 6.83 0.32
CA ARG A 192 -0.95 8.11 0.75
C ARG A 192 -1.90 7.93 1.93
N LEU A 193 -1.71 8.77 2.93
CA LEU A 193 -2.42 8.74 4.22
C LEU A 193 -3.93 8.99 4.11
N THR A 194 -4.35 9.84 3.18
CA THR A 194 -5.68 10.48 3.20
C THR A 194 -6.82 9.60 2.69
N ASP A 195 -6.51 8.58 1.89
CA ASP A 195 -7.48 7.87 1.08
C ASP A 195 -7.23 6.36 0.99
N HIS A 196 -6.36 5.84 1.87
CA HIS A 196 -6.07 4.42 1.94
C HIS A 196 -6.46 3.81 3.29
N ALA A 197 -7.19 2.70 3.24
CA ALA A 197 -7.49 1.85 4.39
C ALA A 197 -6.66 0.57 4.32
N PHE A 198 -6.16 0.11 5.47
CA PHE A 198 -5.45 -1.17 5.53
C PHE A 198 -6.35 -2.33 5.08
N GLY A 199 -5.83 -3.21 4.22
CA GLY A 199 -6.58 -4.24 3.51
C GLY A 199 -7.35 -3.73 2.30
N PHE A 200 -7.12 -2.51 1.82
CA PHE A 200 -7.84 -1.78 0.75
C PHE A 200 -9.33 -1.48 1.05
N GLU A 201 -9.97 -2.32 1.86
CA GLU A 201 -11.33 -2.17 2.34
C GLU A 201 -11.42 -2.41 3.86
N PRO A 202 -11.91 -1.42 4.63
CA PRO A 202 -12.12 -1.60 6.06
C PRO A 202 -13.08 -2.76 6.39
N TYR A 203 -14.09 -2.97 5.53
CA TYR A 203 -15.07 -4.03 5.72
C TYR A 203 -14.46 -5.42 5.52
N LEU A 204 -13.64 -5.60 4.48
CA LEU A 204 -12.92 -6.86 4.26
C LEU A 204 -12.04 -7.19 5.47
N PHE A 205 -11.21 -6.24 5.92
CA PHE A 205 -10.39 -6.42 7.11
C PHE A 205 -11.22 -6.81 8.34
N ALA A 206 -12.30 -6.08 8.62
CA ALA A 206 -13.14 -6.33 9.78
C ALA A 206 -13.79 -7.71 9.73
N THR A 207 -14.36 -8.10 8.59
CA THR A 207 -14.99 -9.42 8.41
C THR A 207 -13.98 -10.54 8.59
N LYS A 208 -12.75 -10.41 8.05
CA LYS A 208 -11.71 -11.43 8.26
C LYS A 208 -11.30 -11.55 9.72
N ALA A 209 -11.10 -10.42 10.40
CA ALA A 209 -10.78 -10.41 11.83
C ALA A 209 -11.87 -11.08 12.68
N ILE A 210 -13.14 -10.74 12.42
CA ILE A 210 -14.31 -11.31 13.11
C ILE A 210 -14.43 -12.81 12.83
N ASN A 211 -14.28 -13.23 11.57
CA ASN A 211 -14.39 -14.64 11.20
C ASN A 211 -13.24 -15.48 11.75
N ALA A 212 -12.03 -14.93 11.80
CA ALA A 212 -10.89 -15.60 12.42
C ALA A 212 -11.11 -15.80 13.93
N THR A 213 -11.85 -14.90 14.60
CA THR A 213 -12.27 -15.07 16.00
C THR A 213 -13.40 -16.08 16.21
N ILE A 214 -13.96 -16.69 15.15
CA ILE A 214 -14.86 -17.84 15.25
C ILE A 214 -14.00 -19.11 15.19
N GLU A 215 -13.50 -19.55 16.36
CA GLU A 215 -13.59 -20.99 16.62
C GLU A 215 -15.09 -21.26 16.71
N THR A 216 -15.62 -22.03 15.76
CA THR A 216 -16.93 -22.63 15.95
C THR A 216 -16.86 -23.38 17.26
N GLU A 217 -17.61 -22.93 18.28
CA GLU A 217 -17.94 -23.83 19.39
C GLU A 217 -18.36 -25.16 18.76
N PRO A 218 -17.77 -26.30 19.16
CA PRO A 218 -18.25 -27.56 18.66
C PRO A 218 -19.72 -27.66 19.04
N ASP A 219 -20.59 -27.83 18.05
CA ASP A 219 -21.96 -28.24 18.29
C ASP A 219 -21.91 -29.49 19.21
N ASN A 220 -22.36 -29.33 20.46
CA ASN A 220 -23.16 -30.26 21.29
C ASN A 220 -23.10 -29.90 22.78
#